data_AF-A0AAQ3JL92-F1
#
_entry.id   AF-A0AAQ3JL92-F1
#
_cell.length_a   1.000
_cell.length_b   1.000
_cell.length_c   1.000
_cell.angle_alpha   90.00
_cell.angle_beta   90.00
_cell.angle_gamma   90.00
#
_symmetry.space_group_name_H-M   'P 1'
#
loop_
_entity.id
_entity.type
_entity.pdbx_description
1 polymer ?
#
loop_
_entity_poly.entity_id
_entity_poly.type
_entity_poly.pdbx_seq_one_letter_code
_entity_poly.pdbx_strand_id
1 'polypeptide(L)'
;MSSIFRFFQASDPNPNPNPNTSRERQEIDLGNGSEVVYIPLFIPRDQAWKWYECLDKEIPWTKPLIYVYGRECIQVYEVLPGRNYNSVVLNKYKSGSDYVAWHSDVNKSYGPTPEIASVTFGCEREFLLKKKPTKKK
;
A
#
# COMPACT_ATOMS: atom_id res chain seq x y z
N MET A 1 14.92 -9.17 8.52
CA MET A 1 13.54 -9.52 8.13
C MET A 1 13.16 -8.48 7.10
N SER A 2 13.35 -8.78 5.82
CA SER A 2 12.98 -7.86 4.73
C SER A 2 11.47 -7.85 4.59
N SER A 3 10.89 -6.67 4.59
CA SER A 3 9.59 -6.45 4.00
C SER A 3 9.79 -5.45 2.90
N ILE A 4 9.77 -5.94 1.65
CA ILE A 4 9.74 -5.06 0.49
C ILE A 4 8.38 -4.36 0.54
N PHE A 5 8.33 -3.05 0.46
CA PHE A 5 7.08 -2.31 0.33
C PHE A 5 7.15 -1.45 -0.93
N ARG A 6 6.16 -1.58 -1.82
CA ARG A 6 5.94 -0.66 -2.94
C ARG A 6 4.91 0.37 -2.49
N PHE A 7 5.04 1.65 -2.82
CA PHE A 7 4.01 2.68 -2.65
C PHE A 7 3.89 3.47 -3.96
N PHE A 8 2.69 3.88 -4.34
CA PHE A 8 2.43 4.68 -5.55
C PHE A 8 1.55 5.86 -5.21
N GLN A 9 1.93 7.07 -5.58
CA GLN A 9 1.12 8.28 -5.41
C GLN A 9 0.21 8.46 -6.63
N ALA A 10 -1.07 8.74 -6.38
CA ALA A 10 -1.83 9.60 -7.27
C ALA A 10 -2.05 10.91 -6.51
N SER A 11 -1.64 12.00 -7.14
CA SER A 11 -2.35 13.28 -7.09
C SER A 11 -1.57 14.31 -7.89
N ASP A 12 -2.20 14.83 -8.93
CA ASP A 12 -2.18 16.26 -9.15
C ASP A 12 -3.55 16.60 -9.79
N PRO A 13 -4.41 17.42 -9.17
CA PRO A 13 -5.61 17.94 -9.83
C PRO A 13 -5.26 18.89 -10.98
N ASN A 14 -3.98 19.27 -11.14
CA ASN A 14 -3.50 20.06 -12.26
C ASN A 14 -3.35 19.17 -13.53
N PRO A 15 -4.08 19.46 -14.63
CA PRO A 15 -3.96 18.71 -15.88
C PRO A 15 -2.59 18.89 -16.55
N ASN A 16 -1.79 19.87 -16.12
CA ASN A 16 -0.43 20.10 -16.62
C ASN A 16 0.61 19.81 -15.52
N PRO A 17 1.29 18.64 -15.57
CA PRO A 17 2.36 18.34 -14.62
C PRO A 17 3.52 19.31 -14.80
N ASN A 18 4.24 19.60 -13.71
CA ASN A 18 5.60 20.08 -13.85
C ASN A 18 6.41 18.99 -14.58
N PRO A 19 6.99 19.26 -15.77
CA PRO A 19 7.76 18.28 -16.53
C PRO A 19 8.97 17.72 -15.76
N ASN A 20 9.35 18.34 -14.64
CA ASN A 20 10.46 17.93 -13.79
C ASN A 20 10.09 16.93 -12.67
N THR A 21 8.85 16.41 -12.59
CA THR A 21 8.55 15.32 -11.66
C THR A 21 9.28 14.05 -12.10
N SER A 22 10.43 13.79 -11.47
CA SER A 22 11.24 12.60 -11.68
C SER A 22 10.38 11.34 -11.52
N ARG A 23 10.44 10.45 -12.52
CA ARG A 23 9.86 9.10 -12.49
C ARG A 23 10.86 8.06 -12.00
N GLU A 24 11.97 8.52 -11.44
CA GLU A 24 13.11 7.69 -11.14
C GLU A 24 12.82 6.82 -9.93
N ARG A 25 13.18 5.55 -10.06
CA ARG A 25 13.12 4.58 -8.96
C ARG A 25 14.08 5.02 -7.87
N GLN A 26 13.59 5.08 -6.63
CA GLN A 26 14.37 5.37 -5.44
C GLN A 26 14.45 4.12 -4.59
N GLU A 27 15.64 3.75 -4.15
CA GLU A 27 15.87 2.65 -3.23
C GLU A 27 16.40 3.20 -1.91
N ILE A 28 15.76 2.82 -0.81
CA ILE A 28 16.03 3.33 0.52
C ILE A 28 16.34 2.14 1.42
N ASP A 29 17.61 2.00 1.81
CA ASP A 29 18.03 1.02 2.82
C ASP A 29 17.58 1.49 4.22
N LEU A 30 16.79 0.65 4.90
CA LEU A 30 16.34 0.89 6.28
C LEU A 30 17.24 0.18 7.31
N GLY A 31 18.26 -0.55 6.84
CA GLY A 31 19.18 -1.36 7.61
C GLY A 31 18.60 -2.72 8.01
N ASN A 32 19.47 -3.61 8.51
CA ASN A 32 19.09 -4.96 8.96
C ASN A 32 18.39 -5.83 7.88
N GLY A 33 18.73 -5.57 6.61
CA GLY A 33 18.13 -6.23 5.45
C GLY A 33 16.68 -5.82 5.22
N SER A 34 16.26 -4.62 5.64
CA SER A 34 14.96 -4.03 5.30
C SER A 34 15.19 -2.91 4.29
N GLU A 35 14.37 -2.86 3.25
CA GLU A 35 14.49 -1.86 2.17
C GLU A 35 13.11 -1.35 1.73
N VAL A 36 13.09 -0.14 1.18
CA VAL A 36 11.91 0.45 0.53
C VAL A 36 12.29 0.84 -0.89
N VAL A 37 11.43 0.49 -1.83
CA VAL A 37 11.54 0.91 -3.23
C VAL A 37 10.37 1.81 -3.58
N TYR A 38 10.66 3.07 -3.89
CA TYR A 38 9.66 4.08 -4.26
C TYR A 38 9.76 4.43 -5.74
N ILE A 39 8.64 4.36 -6.46
CA ILE A 39 8.58 4.66 -7.89
C ILE A 39 7.43 5.65 -8.14
N PRO A 40 7.71 6.96 -8.22
CA PRO A 40 6.69 7.96 -8.48
C PRO A 40 6.12 7.79 -9.91
N LEU A 41 4.81 8.00 -10.06
CA LEU A 41 4.12 7.94 -11.36
C LEU A 41 4.34 6.63 -12.14
N PHE A 42 4.46 5.49 -11.43
CA PHE A 42 4.65 4.16 -12.03
C PHE A 42 3.54 3.79 -13.03
N ILE A 43 2.30 4.18 -12.73
CA ILE A 43 1.16 4.03 -13.63
C ILE A 43 0.90 5.38 -14.30
N PRO A 44 0.75 5.42 -15.64
CA PRO A 44 0.35 6.65 -16.34
C PRO A 44 -0.94 7.23 -15.74
N ARG A 45 -0.98 8.56 -15.57
CA ARG A 45 -2.11 9.24 -14.90
C ARG A 45 -3.47 8.85 -15.45
N ASP A 46 -3.65 8.82 -16.77
CA ASP A 46 -4.93 8.46 -17.40
C ASP A 46 -5.36 7.04 -17.02
N GLN A 47 -4.40 6.11 -16.93
CA GLN A 47 -4.67 4.74 -16.53
C GLN A 47 -4.96 4.63 -15.04
N ALA A 48 -4.21 5.37 -14.21
CA ALA A 48 -4.43 5.44 -12.77
C ALA A 48 -5.81 6.04 -12.44
N TRP A 49 -6.25 7.05 -13.19
CA TRP A 49 -7.57 7.67 -13.02
C TRP A 49 -8.69 6.70 -13.39
N LYS A 50 -8.57 5.98 -14.51
CA LYS A 50 -9.53 4.93 -14.89
C LYS A 50 -9.65 3.85 -13.81
N TRP A 51 -8.53 3.42 -13.24
CA TRP A 51 -8.53 2.44 -12.15
C TRP A 51 -9.14 2.98 -10.87
N TYR A 52 -8.82 4.24 -10.51
CA TYR A 52 -9.44 4.92 -9.39
C TYR A 52 -10.97 4.96 -9.52
N GLU A 53 -11.50 5.41 -10.65
CA GLU A 53 -12.95 5.47 -10.87
C GLU A 53 -13.61 4.10 -10.81
N CYS A 54 -12.98 3.07 -11.37
CA CYS A 54 -13.46 1.70 -11.30
C CYS A 54 -13.50 1.21 -9.85
N LEU A 55 -12.41 1.37 -9.10
CA LEU A 55 -12.36 1.00 -7.69
C LEU A 55 -13.40 1.77 -6.85
N ASP A 56 -13.60 3.05 -7.13
CA ASP A 56 -14.55 3.88 -6.39
C ASP A 56 -16.00 3.45 -6.61
N LYS A 57 -16.36 3.08 -7.85
CA LYS A 57 -17.71 2.69 -8.26
C LYS A 57 -18.04 1.23 -7.97
N GLU A 58 -17.12 0.32 -8.27
CA GLU A 58 -17.40 -1.13 -8.30
C GLU A 58 -17.16 -1.82 -6.95
N ILE A 59 -16.30 -1.26 -6.09
CA ILE A 59 -16.04 -1.86 -4.78
C ILE A 59 -17.10 -1.39 -3.78
N PRO A 60 -17.87 -2.30 -3.17
CA PRO A 60 -18.77 -1.95 -2.09
C PRO A 60 -17.93 -1.67 -0.85
N TRP A 61 -17.43 -0.44 -0.72
CA TRP A 61 -16.56 0.09 0.34
C TRP A 61 -17.22 0.01 1.72
N THR A 62 -17.36 -1.22 2.18
CA THR A 62 -17.94 -1.63 3.44
C THR A 62 -16.80 -2.15 4.30
N LYS A 63 -16.91 -1.97 5.61
CA LYS A 63 -16.02 -2.60 6.58
C LYS A 63 -16.79 -3.74 7.24
N PRO A 64 -17.04 -4.87 6.54
CA PRO A 64 -17.70 -5.98 7.19
C PRO A 64 -16.81 -6.45 8.34
N LEU A 65 -17.41 -6.63 9.52
CA LEU A 65 -16.75 -7.31 10.62
C LEU A 65 -16.61 -8.78 10.24
N ILE A 66 -15.42 -9.19 9.79
CA ILE A 66 -15.15 -10.58 9.48
C ILE A 66 -14.51 -11.21 10.72
N TYR A 67 -15.11 -12.30 11.21
CA TYR A 67 -14.57 -13.06 12.32
C TYR A 67 -13.99 -14.37 11.81
N VAL A 68 -12.67 -14.55 11.95
CA VAL A 68 -11.98 -15.82 11.67
C VAL A 68 -11.53 -16.40 13.00
N TYR A 69 -12.06 -17.57 13.36
CA TYR A 69 -11.83 -18.21 14.66
C TYR A 69 -12.10 -17.28 15.87
N GLY A 70 -13.15 -16.47 15.79
CA GLY A 70 -13.54 -15.54 16.86
C GLY A 70 -12.68 -14.27 16.95
N ARG A 71 -11.78 -14.03 15.99
CA ARG A 71 -10.96 -12.82 15.91
C ARG A 71 -11.41 -11.95 14.74
N GLU A 72 -11.59 -10.67 14.98
CA GLU A 72 -11.83 -9.68 13.93
C GLU A 72 -10.63 -9.65 12.97
N CYS A 73 -10.91 -9.77 11.68
CA CYS A 73 -9.93 -9.81 10.61
C CYS A 73 -10.32 -8.82 9.51
N ILE A 74 -9.31 -8.28 8.84
CA ILE A 74 -9.50 -7.43 7.67
C ILE A 74 -9.94 -8.31 6.49
N GLN A 75 -10.82 -7.79 5.65
CA GLN A 75 -11.19 -8.47 4.40
C GLN A 75 -9.99 -8.53 3.46
N VAL A 76 -9.62 -9.75 3.09
CA VAL A 76 -8.56 -10.05 2.13
C VAL A 76 -9.22 -10.61 0.87
N TYR A 77 -8.86 -10.08 -0.28
CA TYR A 77 -9.28 -10.63 -1.57
C TYR A 77 -8.18 -11.51 -2.12
N GLU A 78 -8.52 -12.73 -2.54
CA GLU A 78 -7.59 -13.63 -3.19
C GLU A 78 -7.30 -13.15 -4.62
N VAL A 79 -6.04 -13.27 -5.01
CA VAL A 79 -5.60 -12.96 -6.37
C VAL A 79 -5.64 -14.24 -7.20
N LEU A 80 -5.91 -14.11 -8.51
CA LEU A 80 -5.91 -15.24 -9.44
C LEU A 80 -4.63 -16.09 -9.32
N PRO A 81 -4.72 -17.43 -9.40
CA PRO A 81 -3.55 -18.31 -9.38
C PRO A 81 -2.50 -17.93 -10.44
N GLY A 82 -1.22 -18.11 -10.11
CA GLY A 82 -0.09 -17.82 -11.02
C GLY A 82 0.40 -16.37 -11.02
N ARG A 83 0.00 -15.56 -10.03
CA ARG A 83 0.54 -14.21 -9.81
C ARG A 83 1.61 -14.21 -8.72
N ASN A 84 2.48 -13.20 -8.75
CA ASN A 84 3.55 -13.02 -7.75
C ASN A 84 3.02 -12.67 -6.34
N TYR A 85 1.77 -12.19 -6.26
CA TYR A 85 1.06 -11.88 -5.03
C TYR A 85 -0.18 -12.77 -4.92
N ASN A 86 -0.48 -13.24 -3.71
CA ASN A 86 -1.59 -14.15 -3.45
C ASN A 86 -2.82 -13.47 -2.83
N SER A 87 -2.67 -12.24 -2.37
CA SER A 87 -3.70 -11.53 -1.62
C SER A 87 -3.59 -10.02 -1.81
N VAL A 88 -4.72 -9.33 -1.68
CA VAL A 88 -4.80 -7.87 -1.68
C VAL A 88 -5.75 -7.37 -0.58
N VAL A 89 -5.35 -6.28 0.06
CA VAL A 89 -6.16 -5.51 1.01
C VAL A 89 -6.37 -4.13 0.42
N LEU A 90 -7.62 -3.67 0.41
CA LEU A 90 -8.00 -2.36 -0.11
C LEU A 90 -8.33 -1.42 1.04
N ASN A 91 -7.75 -0.22 1.02
CA ASN A 91 -8.01 0.84 1.99
C ASN A 91 -8.56 2.08 1.26
N LYS A 92 -9.70 2.60 1.72
CA LYS A 92 -10.27 3.88 1.25
C LYS A 92 -10.31 4.88 2.39
N TYR A 93 -9.63 5.99 2.18
CA TYR A 93 -9.59 7.13 3.09
C TYR A 93 -10.43 8.26 2.49
N LYS A 94 -11.61 8.51 3.07
CA LYS A 94 -12.59 9.48 2.57
C LYS A 94 -12.08 10.92 2.70
N SER A 95 -11.31 11.21 3.73
CA SER A 95 -10.78 12.56 3.98
C SER A 95 -9.41 12.54 4.67
N GLY A 96 -8.78 13.71 4.82
CA GLY A 96 -7.50 13.86 5.52
C GLY A 96 -7.52 13.41 6.99
N SER A 97 -8.70 13.29 7.61
CA SER A 97 -8.84 12.80 8.98
C SER A 97 -8.82 11.26 9.10
N ASP A 98 -8.92 10.53 7.99
CA ASP A 98 -8.87 9.07 8.01
C ASP A 98 -7.41 8.61 7.95
N TYR A 99 -7.03 7.74 8.87
CA TYR A 99 -5.67 7.20 8.97
C TYR A 99 -5.68 5.75 9.45
N VAL A 100 -4.55 5.07 9.26
CA VAL A 100 -4.27 3.79 9.90
C VAL A 100 -3.26 4.03 11.01
N ALA A 101 -3.54 3.52 12.21
CA ALA A 101 -2.62 3.65 13.34
C ALA A 101 -1.32 2.86 13.09
N TRP A 102 -0.27 3.16 13.86
CA TRP A 102 0.99 2.43 13.82
C TRP A 102 0.76 0.92 13.94
N HIS A 103 1.15 0.17 12.91
CA HIS A 103 1.06 -1.27 12.87
C HIS A 103 2.23 -1.85 12.07
N SER A 104 2.26 -3.17 11.96
CA SER A 104 3.20 -3.90 11.13
C SER A 104 2.45 -5.09 10.57
N ASP A 105 2.66 -5.35 9.28
CA ASP A 105 2.04 -6.46 8.56
C ASP A 105 2.71 -7.78 8.94
N VAL A 106 2.44 -8.25 10.14
CA VAL A 106 2.90 -9.54 10.66
C VAL A 106 1.74 -10.53 10.62
N ASN A 107 1.75 -11.39 9.61
CA ASN A 107 0.94 -12.60 9.58
C ASN A 107 1.87 -13.80 9.46
N LYS A 108 1.62 -14.86 10.25
CA LYS A 108 2.38 -16.11 10.18
C LYS A 108 2.42 -16.70 8.76
N SER A 109 1.40 -16.43 7.96
CA SER A 109 1.22 -16.95 6.62
C SER A 109 2.14 -16.31 5.56
N TYR A 110 2.77 -15.16 5.85
CA TYR A 110 3.60 -14.44 4.87
C TYR A 110 5.09 -14.83 4.89
N GLY A 111 5.49 -15.73 5.79
CA GLY A 111 6.89 -16.13 5.94
C GLY A 111 7.75 -15.07 6.66
N PRO A 112 9.07 -15.31 6.78
CA PRO A 112 9.98 -14.50 7.60
C PRO A 112 10.37 -13.15 6.97
N THR A 113 10.18 -13.01 5.65
CA THR A 113 10.60 -11.86 4.86
C THR A 113 9.57 -11.54 3.77
N PRO A 114 8.36 -11.07 4.14
CA PRO A 114 7.28 -10.93 3.20
C PRO A 114 7.46 -9.73 2.28
N GLU A 115 7.39 -9.92 0.96
CA GLU A 115 7.28 -8.81 0.01
C GLU A 115 5.83 -8.31 -0.07
N ILE A 116 5.67 -7.01 0.08
CA ILE A 116 4.41 -6.27 0.06
C ILE A 116 4.49 -5.23 -1.06
N ALA A 117 3.41 -5.12 -1.82
CA ALA A 117 3.23 -4.04 -2.78
C ALA A 117 1.99 -3.24 -2.42
N SER A 118 2.13 -1.92 -2.29
CA SER A 118 1.05 -0.97 -2.10
C SER A 118 0.97 -0.03 -3.29
N VAL A 119 -0.27 0.23 -3.71
CA VAL A 119 -0.62 1.16 -4.78
C VAL A 119 -1.66 2.13 -4.26
N THR A 120 -1.41 3.41 -4.41
CA THR A 120 -2.34 4.47 -3.98
C THR A 120 -2.85 5.22 -5.20
N PHE A 121 -4.14 5.53 -5.13
CA PHE A 121 -4.91 6.26 -6.11
C PHE A 121 -5.65 7.40 -5.40
N GLY A 122 -6.02 8.46 -6.11
CA GLY A 122 -6.70 9.63 -5.54
C GLY A 122 -5.75 10.74 -5.09
N CYS A 123 -5.77 11.07 -3.78
CA CYS A 123 -5.02 12.17 -3.17
C CYS A 123 -3.76 11.69 -2.46
N GLU A 124 -2.67 12.47 -2.49
CA GLU A 124 -1.43 12.20 -1.75
C GLU A 124 -1.66 12.18 -0.24
N ARG A 125 -0.90 11.31 0.43
CA ARG A 125 -0.88 11.15 1.89
C ARG A 125 0.52 10.81 2.36
N GLU A 126 0.82 11.22 3.58
CA GLU A 126 2.06 10.84 4.24
C GLU A 126 2.05 9.33 4.57
N PHE A 127 3.13 8.65 4.18
CA PHE A 127 3.39 7.28 4.61
C PHE A 127 4.60 7.28 5.54
N LEU A 128 4.34 7.07 6.83
CA LEU A 128 5.37 7.19 7.87
C LEU A 128 5.90 5.82 8.29
N LEU A 129 7.23 5.69 8.32
CA LEU A 129 7.92 4.48 8.77
C LEU A 129 8.58 4.71 10.12
N LYS A 130 8.45 3.72 11.02
CA LYS A 130 9.05 3.75 12.35
C LYS A 130 9.72 2.42 12.65
N LYS A 131 11.02 2.47 12.97
CA LYS A 131 11.76 1.30 13.44
C LYS A 131 11.16 0.82 14.77
N LYS A 132 10.84 -0.47 14.87
CA LYS A 132 10.41 -1.05 16.15
C LYS A 132 11.56 -0.95 17.16
N PRO A 133 11.28 -0.59 18.42
CA PRO A 133 12.32 -0.54 19.43
C PRO A 133 12.94 -1.93 19.58
N THR A 134 14.27 -2.00 19.52
CA THR A 134 15.02 -3.20 19.86
C THR A 134 14.82 -3.47 21.34
N LYS A 135 14.25 -4.64 21.69
CA LYS A 135 14.33 -5.12 23.08
C LYS A 135 15.81 -5.27 23.42
N LYS A 136 16.34 -4.39 24.28
CA LYS A 136 17.63 -4.67 24.93
C LYS A 136 17.43 -5.96 25.71
N LYS A 137 18.27 -6.97 25.43
CA LYS A 137 18.41 -8.12 26.32
C LYS A 137 19.18 -7.70 27.54
#